data_AF-A0A951LAT6-F1
#
_entry.id   AF-A0A951LAT6-F1
#
_cell.length_a   1.000
_cell.length_b   1.000
_cell.length_c   1.000
_cell.angle_alpha   90.00
_cell.angle_beta   90.00
_cell.angle_gamma   90.00
#
_symmetry.space_group_name_H-M   'P 1'
#
loop_
_entity.id
_entity.type
_entity.pdbx_description
1 polymer ?
#
loop_
_entity_poly.entity_id
_entity_poly.type
_entity_poly.pdbx_seq_one_letter_code
_entity_poly.pdbx_strand_id
1 'polypeptide(L)'
;VKILLFNNQIYGLTKGQASPTSELGKITKSTPFGVSDHPFNPIALALGADATFVARTIDRDRHHLTEVLRAAAQHEGAALIEIYQNCPVFNDGAFAALTEKEVKDANQIRLRDGEPIRFGADDELGVAGCADGRLRIVNVDDVGVEGLIVHDPHRADCGLAFSLAKLSEDPAGPTPIGIFRDVERSVYGRRDGSEPASEEQLADLLSAGDTWSVA
;
A
#
# COMPACT_ATOMS: atom_id res chain seq x y z
N VAL A 1 -3.93 -14.87 -0.05
CA VAL A 1 -4.98 -14.16 -0.84
C VAL A 1 -4.33 -12.95 -1.52
N LYS A 2 -4.72 -12.61 -2.76
CA LYS A 2 -4.18 -11.44 -3.48
C LYS A 2 -5.31 -10.45 -3.75
N ILE A 3 -5.18 -9.23 -3.27
CA ILE A 3 -6.19 -8.18 -3.35
C ILE A 3 -5.66 -7.09 -4.28
N LEU A 4 -6.23 -7.00 -5.48
CA LEU A 4 -5.92 -5.96 -6.45
C LEU A 4 -6.98 -4.86 -6.32
N LEU A 5 -6.61 -3.74 -5.74
CA LEU A 5 -7.48 -2.58 -5.55
C LEU A 5 -7.28 -1.60 -6.70
N PHE A 6 -8.20 -1.58 -7.65
CA PHE A 6 -8.24 -0.55 -8.69
C PHE A 6 -8.77 0.75 -8.10
N ASN A 7 -7.87 1.69 -7.84
CA ASN A 7 -8.19 2.99 -7.29
C ASN A 7 -8.27 4.01 -8.45
N ASN A 8 -9.49 4.42 -8.76
CA ASN A 8 -9.79 5.49 -9.71
C ASN A 8 -10.48 6.70 -9.05
N GLN A 9 -10.50 6.71 -7.72
CA GLN A 9 -11.11 7.75 -6.87
C GLN A 9 -12.58 8.05 -7.17
N ILE A 10 -13.33 7.11 -7.74
CA ILE A 10 -14.75 7.30 -8.05
C ILE A 10 -15.51 5.98 -8.21
N TYR A 11 -16.80 5.95 -7.87
CA TYR A 11 -17.65 4.81 -8.21
C TYR A 11 -18.15 4.90 -9.66
N GLY A 12 -17.32 4.42 -10.59
CA GLY A 12 -17.62 4.46 -12.03
C GLY A 12 -18.88 3.66 -12.41
N LEU A 13 -19.03 2.44 -11.88
CA LEU A 13 -20.13 1.55 -12.27
C LEU A 13 -21.52 2.09 -11.89
N THR A 14 -21.63 2.73 -10.71
CA THR A 14 -22.88 3.32 -10.22
C THR A 14 -23.11 4.74 -10.73
N LYS A 15 -22.33 5.18 -11.73
CA LYS A 15 -22.46 6.44 -12.47
C LYS A 15 -21.85 7.69 -11.81
N GLY A 16 -20.76 7.54 -11.04
CA GLY A 16 -19.90 8.67 -10.66
C GLY A 16 -20.22 9.29 -9.30
N GLN A 17 -20.43 8.46 -8.28
CA GLN A 17 -20.45 8.88 -6.87
C GLN A 17 -19.03 8.94 -6.30
N ALA A 18 -18.84 9.74 -5.27
CA ALA A 18 -17.60 9.74 -4.51
C ALA A 18 -17.30 8.36 -3.92
N SER A 19 -16.02 8.01 -3.91
CA SER A 19 -15.44 6.84 -3.26
C SER A 19 -14.67 7.27 -2.00
N PRO A 20 -14.26 6.34 -1.12
CA PRO A 20 -13.46 6.67 0.07
C PRO A 20 -12.11 7.32 -0.26
N THR A 21 -11.59 7.16 -1.48
CA THR A 21 -10.32 7.76 -1.94
C THR A 21 -10.54 9.03 -2.77
N SER A 22 -11.79 9.48 -2.93
CA SER A 22 -12.10 10.72 -3.62
C SER A 22 -11.52 11.92 -2.87
N GLU A 23 -10.99 12.86 -3.64
CA GLU A 23 -10.27 14.03 -3.15
C GLU A 23 -11.22 15.00 -2.42
N LEU A 24 -10.68 15.72 -1.44
CA LEU A 24 -11.45 16.73 -0.72
C LEU A 24 -11.97 17.80 -1.69
N GLY A 25 -13.22 18.23 -1.51
CA GLY A 25 -13.86 19.21 -2.39
C GLY A 25 -14.35 18.66 -3.73
N LYS A 26 -14.07 17.39 -4.06
CA LYS A 26 -14.49 16.79 -5.34
C LYS A 26 -16.01 16.77 -5.49
N ILE A 27 -16.53 17.50 -6.48
CA ILE A 27 -17.95 17.51 -6.78
C ILE A 27 -18.30 16.26 -7.59
N THR A 28 -19.26 15.48 -7.10
CA THR A 28 -19.79 14.30 -7.78
C THR A 28 -21.31 14.33 -7.78
N LYS A 29 -21.96 13.35 -8.42
CA LYS A 29 -23.44 13.32 -8.46
C LYS A 29 -24.09 13.19 -7.09
N SER A 30 -23.46 12.46 -6.17
CA SER A 30 -23.95 12.29 -4.79
C SER A 30 -23.37 13.31 -3.82
N THR A 31 -22.31 14.01 -4.20
CA THR A 31 -21.65 15.08 -3.41
C THR A 31 -21.66 16.40 -4.19
N PRO A 32 -22.84 17.02 -4.40
CA PRO A 32 -22.96 18.22 -5.23
C PRO A 32 -22.24 19.45 -4.64
N PHE A 33 -21.95 19.44 -3.34
CA PHE A 33 -21.23 20.50 -2.64
C PHE A 33 -19.76 20.16 -2.39
N GLY A 34 -19.25 19.10 -3.02
CA GLY A 34 -17.91 18.58 -2.79
C GLY A 34 -17.86 17.51 -1.70
N VAL A 35 -16.81 16.67 -1.73
CA VAL A 35 -16.51 15.71 -0.65
C VAL A 35 -15.96 16.49 0.55
N SER A 36 -16.53 16.26 1.75
CA SER A 36 -16.06 16.84 3.01
C SER A 36 -15.15 15.93 3.81
N ASP A 37 -15.20 14.63 3.55
CA ASP A 37 -14.46 13.62 4.31
C ASP A 37 -13.01 13.57 3.85
N HIS A 38 -12.09 13.32 4.79
CA HIS A 38 -10.69 13.11 4.48
C HIS A 38 -10.56 11.85 3.59
N PRO A 39 -9.89 11.95 2.42
CA PRO A 39 -9.61 10.78 1.59
C PRO A 39 -8.84 9.71 2.36
N PHE A 40 -9.34 8.49 2.30
CA PHE A 40 -8.74 7.33 2.93
C PHE A 40 -7.47 6.88 2.17
N ASN A 41 -6.46 6.40 2.89
CA ASN A 41 -5.21 5.87 2.32
C ASN A 41 -5.15 4.34 2.47
N PRO A 42 -5.35 3.57 1.38
CA PRO A 42 -5.40 2.10 1.45
C PRO A 42 -4.10 1.45 1.92
N ILE A 43 -2.96 2.00 1.52
CA ILE A 43 -1.63 1.49 1.91
C ILE A 43 -1.45 1.63 3.42
N ALA A 44 -1.75 2.82 3.98
CA ALA A 44 -1.64 3.06 5.41
C ALA A 44 -2.59 2.18 6.23
N LEU A 45 -3.82 1.90 5.73
CA LEU A 45 -4.72 0.96 6.42
C LEU A 45 -4.15 -0.45 6.45
N ALA A 46 -3.68 -0.96 5.31
CA ALA A 46 -3.14 -2.32 5.24
C ALA A 46 -1.93 -2.48 6.15
N LEU A 47 -1.04 -1.48 6.17
CA LEU A 47 0.11 -1.46 7.07
C LEU A 47 -0.30 -1.34 8.54
N GLY A 48 -1.32 -0.53 8.85
CA GLY A 48 -1.89 -0.43 10.20
C GLY A 48 -2.58 -1.72 10.67
N ALA A 49 -3.04 -2.55 9.73
CA ALA A 49 -3.52 -3.91 9.98
C ALA A 49 -2.40 -4.97 9.97
N ASP A 50 -1.13 -4.56 9.92
CA ASP A 50 0.07 -5.41 9.90
C ASP A 50 0.08 -6.42 8.73
N ALA A 51 -0.38 -5.98 7.56
CA ALA A 51 -0.28 -6.77 6.34
C ALA A 51 1.18 -7.07 5.99
N THR A 52 1.43 -8.30 5.52
CA THR A 52 2.78 -8.82 5.22
C THR A 52 3.27 -8.44 3.83
N PHE A 53 2.36 -8.12 2.90
CA PHE A 53 2.69 -7.56 1.60
C PHE A 53 1.78 -6.39 1.25
N VAL A 54 2.37 -5.23 0.99
CA VAL A 54 1.66 -4.01 0.61
C VAL A 54 2.44 -3.30 -0.50
N ALA A 55 1.77 -3.00 -1.61
CA ALA A 55 2.37 -2.30 -2.74
C ALA A 55 1.40 -1.29 -3.37
N ARG A 56 1.97 -0.29 -4.05
CA ARG A 56 1.24 0.63 -4.93
C ARG A 56 1.87 0.64 -6.31
N THR A 57 1.05 0.69 -7.34
CA THR A 57 1.51 0.80 -8.72
C THR A 57 0.49 1.58 -9.57
N ILE A 58 0.82 1.77 -10.84
CA ILE A 58 0.07 2.59 -11.79
C ILE A 58 -0.20 1.73 -13.03
N ASP A 59 -1.44 1.71 -13.49
CA ASP A 59 -1.86 0.89 -14.64
C ASP A 59 -1.11 1.21 -15.95
N ARG A 60 -0.81 2.50 -16.17
CA ARG A 60 -0.07 3.00 -17.34
C ARG A 60 1.42 2.64 -17.32
N ASP A 61 2.00 2.31 -16.17
CA ASP A 61 3.38 1.81 -16.07
C ASP A 61 3.40 0.27 -16.11
N ARG A 62 3.30 -0.28 -17.31
CA ARG A 62 3.19 -1.74 -17.53
C ARG A 62 4.38 -2.52 -16.97
N HIS A 63 5.59 -1.96 -17.01
CA HIS A 63 6.78 -2.65 -16.50
C HIS A 63 6.68 -2.78 -14.99
N HIS A 64 6.52 -1.65 -14.31
CA HIS A 64 6.42 -1.60 -12.85
C HIS A 64 5.21 -2.38 -12.32
N LEU A 65 4.05 -2.29 -12.98
CA LEU A 65 2.88 -3.11 -12.67
C LEU A 65 3.20 -4.61 -12.73
N THR A 66 3.89 -5.05 -13.78
CA THR A 66 4.25 -6.46 -13.95
C THR A 66 5.20 -6.94 -12.85
N GLU A 67 6.17 -6.11 -12.46
CA GLU A 67 7.11 -6.41 -11.37
C GLU A 67 6.39 -6.55 -10.02
N VAL A 68 5.55 -5.57 -9.66
CA VAL A 68 4.77 -5.60 -8.42
C VAL A 68 3.83 -6.79 -8.36
N LEU A 69 3.13 -7.10 -9.46
CA LEU A 69 2.22 -8.25 -9.51
C LEU A 69 2.97 -9.59 -9.42
N ARG A 70 4.17 -9.68 -10.00
CA ARG A 70 5.02 -10.87 -9.90
C ARG A 70 5.48 -11.09 -8.45
N ALA A 71 5.97 -10.06 -7.78
CA ALA A 71 6.35 -10.14 -6.37
C ALA A 71 5.15 -10.51 -5.49
N ALA A 72 4.00 -9.86 -5.71
CA ALA A 72 2.78 -10.18 -4.98
C ALA A 72 2.33 -11.63 -5.18
N ALA A 73 2.47 -12.18 -6.39
CA ALA A 73 2.15 -13.57 -6.68
C ALA A 73 3.10 -14.56 -5.96
N GLN A 74 4.37 -14.20 -5.79
CA GLN A 74 5.38 -15.00 -5.10
C GLN A 74 5.24 -14.92 -3.57
N HIS A 75 4.75 -13.81 -3.03
CA HIS A 75 4.58 -13.63 -1.59
C HIS A 75 3.68 -14.71 -0.97
N GLU A 76 4.11 -15.31 0.14
CA GLU A 76 3.29 -16.26 0.88
C GLU A 76 2.44 -15.53 1.93
N GLY A 77 1.18 -15.25 1.60
CA GLY A 77 0.28 -14.55 2.52
C GLY A 77 -0.80 -13.72 1.84
N ALA A 78 -1.38 -12.80 2.62
CA ALA A 78 -2.27 -11.76 2.12
C ALA A 78 -1.45 -10.62 1.52
N ALA A 79 -1.75 -10.24 0.28
CA ALA A 79 -1.09 -9.14 -0.42
C ALA A 79 -2.13 -8.11 -0.85
N LEU A 80 -1.92 -6.84 -0.50
CA LEU A 80 -2.69 -5.72 -1.04
C LEU A 80 -1.85 -4.96 -2.07
N ILE A 81 -2.41 -4.77 -3.26
CA ILE A 81 -1.82 -3.96 -4.32
C ILE A 81 -2.82 -2.87 -4.69
N GLU A 82 -2.50 -1.62 -4.39
CA GLU A 82 -3.22 -0.46 -4.90
C GLU A 82 -2.76 -0.14 -6.31
N ILE A 83 -3.68 -0.11 -7.26
CA ILE A 83 -3.42 0.18 -8.67
C ILE A 83 -4.12 1.49 -9.00
N TYR A 84 -3.35 2.56 -9.16
CA TYR A 84 -3.88 3.82 -9.68
C TYR A 84 -4.29 3.65 -11.13
N GLN A 85 -5.52 4.07 -11.42
CA GLN A 85 -6.17 3.88 -12.71
C GLN A 85 -7.04 5.09 -13.05
N ASN A 86 -6.93 5.61 -14.28
CA ASN A 86 -7.82 6.67 -14.75
C ASN A 86 -9.25 6.14 -14.98
N CYS A 87 -10.28 6.96 -14.75
CA CYS A 87 -11.65 6.66 -15.15
C CYS A 87 -12.13 7.73 -16.16
N PRO A 88 -11.90 7.54 -17.47
CA PRO A 88 -12.15 8.57 -18.49
C PRO A 88 -13.59 9.11 -18.53
N VAL A 89 -14.56 8.31 -18.07
CA VAL A 89 -15.99 8.65 -18.15
C VAL A 89 -16.43 9.57 -17.01
N PHE A 90 -15.89 9.40 -15.79
CA PHE A 90 -16.41 10.07 -14.59
C PHE A 90 -15.35 10.80 -13.76
N ASN A 91 -14.07 10.45 -13.93
CA ASN A 91 -12.95 11.08 -13.22
C ASN A 91 -11.73 11.10 -14.14
N ASP A 92 -11.85 11.82 -15.26
CA ASP A 92 -10.76 11.91 -16.23
C ASP A 92 -9.59 12.73 -15.66
N GLY A 93 -8.37 12.31 -15.98
CA GLY A 93 -7.15 12.90 -15.43
C GLY A 93 -6.83 12.46 -13.99
N ALA A 94 -7.51 11.45 -13.45
CA ALA A 94 -7.15 10.90 -12.14
C ALA A 94 -5.68 10.45 -12.15
N PHE A 95 -4.91 10.90 -11.16
CA PHE A 95 -3.47 10.63 -11.04
C PHE A 95 -2.61 11.15 -12.22
N ALA A 96 -3.08 12.15 -12.99
CA ALA A 96 -2.31 12.73 -14.09
C ALA A 96 -0.91 13.21 -13.68
N ALA A 97 -0.77 13.76 -12.46
CA ALA A 97 0.52 14.15 -11.87
C ALA A 97 1.55 13.02 -11.81
N LEU A 98 1.08 11.76 -11.82
CA LEU A 98 1.90 10.55 -11.78
C LEU A 98 1.95 9.82 -13.12
N THR A 99 1.10 10.15 -14.10
CA THR A 99 1.04 9.42 -15.38
C THR A 99 1.52 10.21 -16.59
N GLU A 100 1.46 11.53 -16.54
CA GLU A 100 1.87 12.39 -17.65
C GLU A 100 3.40 12.52 -17.72
N LYS A 101 3.95 12.45 -18.94
CA LYS A 101 5.39 12.27 -19.16
C LYS A 101 6.22 13.42 -18.60
N GLU A 102 5.66 14.61 -18.61
CA GLU A 102 6.31 15.86 -18.24
C GLU A 102 6.48 16.00 -16.72
N VAL A 103 5.63 15.31 -15.93
CA VAL A 103 5.56 15.49 -14.47
C VAL A 103 5.75 14.20 -13.68
N LYS A 104 5.63 13.04 -14.32
CA LYS A 104 5.71 11.74 -13.64
C LYS A 104 7.05 11.53 -12.93
N ASP A 105 8.17 11.92 -13.53
CA ASP A 105 9.50 11.63 -12.97
C ASP A 105 9.78 12.53 -11.75
N ALA A 106 9.19 13.73 -11.73
CA ALA A 106 9.23 14.64 -10.60
C ALA A 106 8.33 14.20 -9.43
N ASN A 107 7.27 13.44 -9.70
CA ASN A 107 6.28 13.07 -8.68
C ASN A 107 6.27 11.58 -8.30
N GLN A 108 6.93 10.69 -9.04
CA GLN A 108 6.98 9.28 -8.67
C GLN A 108 8.18 8.99 -7.77
N ILE A 109 7.91 8.72 -6.49
CA ILE A 109 8.93 8.23 -5.56
C ILE A 109 8.99 6.71 -5.71
N ARG A 110 9.91 6.20 -6.53
CA ARG A 110 10.04 4.76 -6.78
C ARG A 110 10.80 4.09 -5.64
N LEU A 111 10.12 3.22 -4.91
CA LEU A 111 10.70 2.44 -3.83
C LEU A 111 11.42 1.21 -4.39
N ARG A 112 12.75 1.20 -4.29
CA ARG A 112 13.62 0.12 -4.76
C ARG A 112 14.36 -0.49 -3.58
N ASP A 113 14.34 -1.82 -3.47
CA ASP A 113 14.94 -2.54 -2.36
C ASP A 113 16.46 -2.29 -2.28
N GLY A 114 16.93 -1.88 -1.10
CA GLY A 114 18.34 -1.63 -0.80
C GLY A 114 18.90 -0.32 -1.37
N GLU A 115 18.10 0.50 -2.04
CA GLU A 115 18.55 1.77 -2.63
C GLU A 115 18.12 2.98 -1.77
N PRO A 116 18.95 4.06 -1.69
CA PRO A 116 18.51 5.35 -1.18
C PRO A 116 17.31 5.87 -1.98
N ILE A 117 16.28 6.34 -1.29
CA ILE A 117 15.06 6.84 -1.92
C ILE A 117 15.34 8.20 -2.57
N ARG A 118 15.45 8.20 -3.90
CA ARG A 118 15.67 9.37 -4.76
C ARG A 118 14.61 9.45 -5.86
N PHE A 119 14.32 10.66 -6.28
CA PHE A 119 13.39 10.98 -7.36
C PHE A 119 13.60 12.41 -7.84
N GLY A 120 12.84 12.84 -8.85
CA GLY A 120 13.09 14.09 -9.55
C GLY A 120 13.47 13.82 -11.01
N ALA A 121 13.55 14.88 -11.82
CA ALA A 121 13.93 14.71 -13.22
C ALA A 121 15.39 14.21 -13.36
N ASP A 122 16.24 14.58 -12.40
CA ASP A 122 17.68 14.31 -12.35
C ASP A 122 18.08 13.62 -11.01
N ASP A 123 17.13 12.95 -10.33
CA ASP A 123 17.30 12.36 -8.99
C ASP A 123 17.76 13.38 -7.92
N GLU A 124 17.36 14.64 -8.07
CA GLU A 124 17.77 15.78 -7.24
C GLU A 124 17.01 15.86 -5.90
N LEU A 125 15.90 15.13 -5.75
CA LEU A 125 15.12 15.03 -4.52
C LEU A 125 15.30 13.65 -3.87
N GLY A 126 15.10 13.60 -2.56
CA GLY A 126 15.13 12.36 -1.80
C GLY A 126 14.27 12.40 -0.55
N VAL A 127 14.18 11.26 0.14
CA VAL A 127 13.44 11.14 1.40
C VAL A 127 14.41 10.98 2.57
N ALA A 128 14.32 11.86 3.55
CA ALA A 128 15.15 11.84 4.75
C ALA A 128 14.30 11.75 6.03
N GLY A 129 14.89 11.17 7.07
CA GLY A 129 14.30 11.14 8.41
C GLY A 129 14.51 12.45 9.17
N CYS A 130 13.52 12.85 9.95
CA CYS A 130 13.59 13.95 10.91
C CYS A 130 13.88 13.43 12.33
N ALA A 131 14.40 14.31 13.19
CA ALA A 131 14.67 13.98 14.60
C ALA A 131 13.40 13.60 15.39
N ASP A 132 12.22 14.00 14.92
CA ASP A 132 10.91 13.68 15.49
C ASP A 132 10.31 12.37 14.95
N GLY A 133 11.05 11.63 14.11
CA GLY A 133 10.63 10.36 13.53
C GLY A 133 9.77 10.47 12.27
N ARG A 134 9.47 11.68 11.79
CA ARG A 134 8.78 11.88 10.51
C ARG A 134 9.72 11.74 9.33
N LEU A 135 9.16 11.47 8.16
CA LEU A 135 9.86 11.56 6.89
C LEU A 135 9.57 12.91 6.22
N ARG A 136 10.54 13.43 5.47
CA ARG A 136 10.38 14.63 4.64
C ARG A 136 11.08 14.47 3.32
N ILE A 137 10.59 15.20 2.32
CA ILE A 137 11.27 15.38 1.04
C ILE A 137 12.35 16.45 1.22
N VAL A 138 13.54 16.20 0.70
CA VAL A 138 14.71 17.08 0.77
C VAL A 138 15.40 17.15 -0.57
N ASN A 139 16.18 18.21 -0.80
CA ASN A 139 17.14 18.24 -1.88
C ASN A 139 18.35 17.39 -1.48
N VAL A 140 18.84 16.54 -2.40
CA VAL A 140 19.98 15.64 -2.15
C VAL A 140 21.26 16.43 -1.88
N ASP A 141 21.46 17.58 -2.52
CA ASP A 141 22.65 18.43 -2.35
C ASP A 141 22.75 19.01 -0.93
N ASP A 142 21.62 19.16 -0.22
CA ASP A 142 21.59 19.71 1.14
C ASP A 142 21.97 18.68 2.21
N VAL A 143 21.71 17.39 1.98
CA VAL A 143 21.84 16.34 2.99
C VAL A 143 22.83 15.23 2.65
N GLY A 144 23.29 15.15 1.39
CA GLY A 144 24.08 14.03 0.88
C GLY A 144 23.26 12.74 0.72
N VAL A 145 23.79 11.79 -0.04
CA VAL A 145 23.11 10.50 -0.31
C VAL A 145 23.01 9.66 0.98
N GLU A 146 24.00 9.78 1.85
CA GLU A 146 24.08 9.16 3.17
C GLU A 146 23.03 9.68 4.16
N GLY A 147 22.48 10.88 3.93
CA GLY A 147 21.40 11.46 4.72
C GLY A 147 20.01 10.94 4.33
N LEU A 148 19.91 10.17 3.23
CA LEU A 148 18.65 9.65 2.73
C LEU A 148 18.30 8.32 3.39
N ILE A 149 17.00 8.05 3.44
CA ILE A 149 16.48 6.75 3.82
C ILE A 149 16.78 5.75 2.71
N VAL A 150 17.41 4.63 3.08
CA VAL A 150 17.51 3.44 2.25
C VAL A 150 16.22 2.64 2.41
N HIS A 151 15.56 2.34 1.29
CA HIS A 151 14.32 1.57 1.32
C HIS A 151 14.61 0.09 1.59
N ASP A 152 13.88 -0.49 2.54
CA ASP A 152 13.95 -1.90 2.89
C ASP A 152 12.51 -2.41 3.10
N PRO A 153 11.93 -3.13 2.13
CA PRO A 153 10.59 -3.68 2.24
C PRO A 153 10.54 -4.89 3.20
N HIS A 154 11.69 -5.47 3.55
CA HIS A 154 11.81 -6.69 4.35
C HIS A 154 11.96 -6.41 5.86
N ARG A 155 11.92 -5.13 6.28
CA ARG A 155 11.93 -4.75 7.70
C ARG A 155 10.81 -5.44 8.47
N ALA A 156 11.15 -6.06 9.60
CA ALA A 156 10.16 -6.71 10.46
C ALA A 156 9.09 -5.74 10.98
N ASP A 157 9.49 -4.51 11.33
CA ASP A 157 8.55 -3.46 11.74
C ASP A 157 7.89 -2.77 10.53
N CYS A 158 6.61 -2.42 10.63
CA CYS A 158 5.90 -1.72 9.55
C CYS A 158 6.03 -0.19 9.62
N GLY A 159 6.86 0.35 10.53
CA GLY A 159 6.91 1.79 10.84
C GLY A 159 7.42 2.62 9.67
N LEU A 160 8.53 2.20 9.05
CA LEU A 160 9.07 2.88 7.87
C LEU A 160 8.06 2.86 6.71
N ALA A 161 7.51 1.69 6.42
CA ALA A 161 6.51 1.51 5.37
C ALA A 161 5.29 2.42 5.60
N PHE A 162 4.82 2.52 6.85
CA PHE A 162 3.68 3.35 7.21
C PHE A 162 3.98 4.85 7.03
N SER A 163 5.16 5.30 7.45
CA SER A 163 5.61 6.68 7.24
C SER A 163 5.76 7.02 5.76
N LEU A 164 6.28 6.11 4.94
CA LEU A 164 6.34 6.27 3.48
C LEU A 164 4.95 6.37 2.88
N ALA A 165 4.01 5.53 3.32
CA ALA A 165 2.62 5.58 2.83
C ALA A 165 1.94 6.93 3.12
N LYS A 166 2.38 7.64 4.17
CA LYS A 166 1.86 8.95 4.59
C LYS A 166 2.66 10.14 4.06
N LEU A 167 3.71 9.92 3.27
CA LEU A 167 4.53 10.99 2.72
C LEU A 167 3.78 11.87 1.72
N SER A 168 2.79 11.30 1.02
CA SER A 168 1.91 12.04 0.10
C SER A 168 0.76 12.67 0.87
N GLU A 169 0.80 13.98 1.02
CA GLU A 169 -0.27 14.76 1.65
C GLU A 169 -1.35 15.21 0.64
N ASP A 170 -1.02 15.23 -0.66
CA ASP A 170 -1.88 15.71 -1.75
C ASP A 170 -1.87 14.71 -2.93
N PRO A 171 -3.04 14.40 -3.56
CA PRO A 171 -3.14 13.68 -4.83
C PRO A 171 -2.21 14.15 -5.97
N ALA A 172 -1.82 15.43 -5.96
CA ALA A 172 -0.94 16.03 -6.96
C ALA A 172 0.55 16.05 -6.56
N GLY A 173 0.87 15.69 -5.32
CA GLY A 173 2.23 15.72 -4.79
C GLY A 173 3.05 14.46 -5.08
N PRO A 174 4.35 14.48 -4.75
CA PRO A 174 5.20 13.31 -4.87
C PRO A 174 4.63 12.10 -4.12
N THR A 175 4.54 10.98 -4.83
CA THR A 175 3.85 9.78 -4.40
C THR A 175 4.74 8.54 -4.43
N PRO A 176 4.94 7.88 -3.28
CA PRO A 176 5.61 6.59 -3.22
C PRO A 176 4.84 5.51 -3.98
N ILE A 177 5.55 4.83 -4.88
CA ILE A 177 5.10 3.66 -5.64
C ILE A 177 6.14 2.55 -5.53
N GLY A 178 5.70 1.30 -5.63
CA GLY A 178 6.52 0.12 -5.44
C GLY A 178 6.03 -0.73 -4.28
N ILE A 179 6.88 -1.63 -3.81
CA ILE A 179 6.61 -2.51 -2.68
C ILE A 179 7.02 -1.78 -1.40
N PHE A 180 6.05 -1.47 -0.54
CA PHE A 180 6.31 -0.84 0.75
C PHE A 180 6.77 -1.85 1.79
N ARG A 181 6.24 -3.06 1.71
CA ARG A 181 6.48 -4.14 2.67
C ARG A 181 6.30 -5.48 1.98
N ASP A 182 7.22 -6.40 2.25
CA ASP A 182 7.19 -7.81 1.87
C ASP A 182 7.93 -8.62 2.93
N VAL A 183 7.21 -9.20 3.89
CA VAL A 183 7.79 -9.95 5.02
C VAL A 183 7.13 -11.30 5.18
N GLU A 184 7.89 -12.30 5.59
CA GLU A 184 7.35 -13.64 5.85
C GLU A 184 6.70 -13.71 7.23
N ARG A 185 5.53 -14.38 7.30
CA ARG A 185 4.84 -14.69 8.55
C ARG A 185 4.03 -15.97 8.38
N SER A 186 3.74 -16.67 9.48
CA SER A 186 2.80 -17.79 9.50
C SER A 186 1.47 -17.42 8.84
N VAL A 187 1.05 -18.21 7.85
CA VAL A 187 -0.17 -17.95 7.08
C VAL A 187 -1.30 -18.84 7.57
N TYR A 188 -2.50 -18.28 7.74
CA TYR A 188 -3.69 -19.05 8.06
C TYR A 188 -3.93 -20.17 7.04
N GLY A 189 -4.17 -21.39 7.52
CA GLY A 189 -4.37 -22.57 6.68
C GLY A 189 -3.08 -23.30 6.27
N ARG A 190 -1.90 -22.71 6.52
CA ARG A 190 -0.62 -23.42 6.44
C ARG A 190 -0.36 -24.08 7.80
N ARG A 191 -0.43 -25.41 7.84
CA ARG A 191 -0.03 -26.18 9.03
C ARG A 191 1.48 -26.30 9.03
N ASP A 192 2.17 -25.42 9.74
CA ASP A 192 3.57 -25.63 10.04
C ASP A 192 3.66 -26.70 11.14
N GLY A 193 3.98 -27.95 10.74
CA GLY A 193 4.41 -29.01 11.64
C GLY A 193 3.41 -29.57 12.66
N SER A 194 2.14 -29.16 12.63
CA SER A 194 1.08 -29.82 13.43
C SER A 194 0.39 -30.89 12.61
N GLU A 195 0.66 -32.16 12.93
CA GLU A 195 -0.23 -33.24 12.52
C GLU A 195 -1.63 -32.99 13.11
N PRO A 196 -2.72 -33.31 12.39
CA PRO A 196 -4.04 -33.27 12.98
C PRO A 196 -4.04 -34.11 14.27
N ALA A 197 -4.66 -33.61 15.33
CA ALA A 197 -4.85 -34.38 16.56
C ALA A 197 -5.47 -35.74 16.21
N SER A 198 -4.94 -36.81 16.80
CA SER A 198 -5.54 -38.14 16.64
C SER A 198 -6.98 -38.13 17.18
N GLU A 199 -7.80 -39.10 16.75
CA GLU A 199 -9.15 -39.25 17.32
C GLU A 199 -9.11 -39.38 18.85
N GLU A 200 -8.10 -40.04 19.41
CA GLU A 200 -7.88 -40.13 20.86
C GLU A 200 -7.55 -38.78 21.49
N GLN A 201 -6.63 -37.99 20.91
CA GLN A 201 -6.31 -36.66 21.41
C GLN A 201 -7.52 -35.70 21.35
N LEU A 202 -8.33 -35.82 20.29
CA LEU A 202 -9.56 -35.06 20.16
C LEU A 202 -10.61 -35.53 21.18
N ALA A 203 -10.78 -36.83 21.38
CA ALA A 203 -11.68 -37.38 22.38
C ALA A 203 -11.29 -36.97 23.80
N ASP A 204 -10.00 -36.99 24.12
CA ASP A 204 -9.45 -36.53 25.40
C ASP A 204 -9.72 -35.04 25.60
N LEU A 205 -9.55 -34.20 24.56
CA LEU A 205 -9.87 -32.77 24.63
C LEU A 205 -11.37 -32.50 24.78
N LEU A 206 -12.21 -33.25 24.05
CA LEU A 206 -13.66 -33.11 24.11
C LEU A 206 -14.25 -33.60 25.45
N SER A 207 -13.56 -34.55 26.10
CA SER A 207 -13.90 -35.06 27.42
C SER A 207 -13.16 -34.38 28.56
N ALA A 208 -12.26 -33.44 28.27
CA ALA A 208 -11.51 -32.70 29.27
C ALA A 208 -12.41 -31.73 30.04
N GLY A 209 -12.34 -31.79 31.38
CA GLY A 209 -13.13 -30.97 32.29
C GLY A 209 -14.37 -31.68 32.83
N ASP A 210 -15.27 -30.91 33.44
CA ASP A 210 -16.50 -31.45 34.04
C ASP A 210 -17.55 -31.76 32.95
N THR A 211 -17.44 -32.94 32.35
CA THR A 211 -18.44 -33.45 31.41
C THR A 211 -19.51 -34.24 32.15
N TRP A 212 -20.78 -34.11 31.73
CA TRP A 212 -21.89 -34.88 32.28
C TRP A 212 -22.56 -35.70 31.19
N SER A 213 -23.00 -36.91 31.54
CA SER A 213 -23.74 -37.80 30.64
C SER A 213 -25.24 -37.59 30.82
N VAL A 214 -25.96 -37.28 29.73
CA VAL A 214 -27.43 -37.28 29.73
C VAL A 214 -27.89 -38.70 29.38
N ALA A 215 -28.62 -39.34 30.29
CA ALA A 215 -29.26 -40.64 30.09
C ALA A 215 -30.68 -40.50 29.55
#